data_AF-A0A661EN22-F1
#
_entry.id   AF-A0A661EN22-F1
#
_cell.length_a   1.000
_cell.length_b   1.000
_cell.length_c   1.000
_cell.angle_alpha   90.00
_cell.angle_beta   90.00
_cell.angle_gamma   90.00
#
_symmetry.space_group_name_H-M   'P 1'
#
loop_
_entity.id
_entity.type
_entity.pdbx_description
1 polymer ?
#
loop_
_entity_poly.entity_id
_entity_poly.type
_entity_poly.pdbx_seq_one_letter_code
_entity_poly.pdbx_strand_id
1 'polypeptide(L)'
;MKWIKTEDELPESGVPVIAYVQNVYGSMTRRLRAQYAAKQSLPCIGEYADDFAEYDDKTDEYWCPVGWYETNEFEECHFAVEGEVTHWMPLPEPPKL
;
A
#
# COMPACT_ATOMS: atom_id res chain seq x y z
N MET A 1 7.03 -9.24 -16.86
CA MET A 1 6.65 -9.19 -15.43
C MET A 1 5.94 -10.46 -15.04
N LYS A 2 5.99 -10.81 -13.75
CA LYS A 2 5.30 -11.96 -13.16
C LYS A 2 4.51 -11.47 -11.95
N TRP A 3 3.28 -11.97 -11.80
CA TRP A 3 2.48 -11.77 -10.59
C TRP A 3 3.02 -12.65 -9.46
N ILE A 4 3.19 -12.05 -8.29
CA ILE A 4 3.68 -12.66 -7.06
C ILE A 4 2.50 -12.66 -6.07
N LYS A 5 2.21 -13.80 -5.45
CA LYS A 5 1.17 -13.88 -4.42
C LYS A 5 1.66 -13.19 -3.16
N THR A 6 0.79 -12.42 -2.51
CA THR A 6 1.11 -11.75 -1.24
C THR A 6 1.38 -12.72 -0.10
N GLU A 7 0.84 -13.94 -0.18
CA GLU A 7 1.14 -15.04 0.75
C GLU A 7 2.55 -15.63 0.56
N ASP A 8 3.10 -15.57 -0.65
CA ASP A 8 4.44 -16.10 -0.95
C ASP A 8 5.50 -15.05 -0.59
N GLU A 9 5.28 -13.80 -0.99
CA GLU A 9 6.22 -12.70 -0.81
C GLU A 9 5.49 -11.36 -0.89
N LEU A 10 5.83 -10.44 0.02
CA LEU A 10 5.38 -9.04 -0.02
C LEU A 10 6.46 -8.18 -0.68
N PRO A 11 6.10 -7.09 -1.37
CA PRO A 11 7.09 -6.16 -1.89
C PRO A 11 7.84 -5.49 -0.73
N GLU A 12 9.01 -4.93 -1.05
CA GLU A 12 9.69 -4.03 -0.12
C GLU A 12 8.75 -2.90 0.31
N SER A 13 8.74 -2.59 1.60
CA SER A 13 7.82 -1.59 2.14
C SER A 13 8.11 -0.21 1.55
N GLY A 14 7.05 0.51 1.17
CA GLY A 14 7.17 1.81 0.54
C GLY A 14 7.57 1.79 -0.94
N VAL A 15 7.80 0.62 -1.55
CA VAL A 15 8.11 0.53 -2.98
C VAL A 15 6.81 0.48 -3.80
N PRO A 16 6.59 1.39 -4.76
CA PRO A 16 5.42 1.36 -5.62
C PRO A 16 5.42 0.15 -6.56
N VAL A 17 4.30 -0.56 -6.60
CA VAL A 17 4.06 -1.75 -7.41
C VAL A 17 2.68 -1.67 -8.07
N ILE A 18 2.40 -2.58 -9.01
CA ILE A 18 1.02 -2.83 -9.43
C ILE A 18 0.43 -3.90 -8.50
N ALA A 19 -0.63 -3.55 -7.78
CA ALA A 19 -1.39 -4.47 -6.94
C ALA A 19 -2.63 -4.99 -7.68
N TYR A 20 -2.95 -6.27 -7.48
CA TYR A 20 -4.20 -6.89 -7.93
C TYR A 20 -5.12 -7.07 -6.72
N VAL A 21 -6.24 -6.36 -6.74
CA VAL A 21 -7.16 -6.27 -5.61
C VAL A 21 -8.48 -6.92 -5.96
N GLN A 22 -8.94 -7.79 -5.08
CA GLN A 22 -10.24 -8.43 -5.11
C GLN A 22 -11.15 -7.72 -4.10
N ASN A 23 -12.37 -7.37 -4.51
CA ASN A 23 -13.33 -6.80 -3.57
C ASN A 23 -13.79 -7.85 -2.55
N VAL A 24 -14.41 -7.40 -1.46
CA VAL A 24 -14.90 -8.27 -0.37
C VAL A 24 -15.93 -9.31 -0.80
N TYR A 25 -16.52 -9.17 -2.00
CA TYR A 25 -17.49 -10.11 -2.57
C TYR A 25 -16.87 -11.08 -3.60
N GLY A 26 -15.56 -11.01 -3.82
CA GLY A 26 -14.81 -11.94 -4.66
C GLY A 26 -15.01 -11.79 -6.18
N SER A 27 -16.03 -11.06 -6.65
CA SER A 27 -16.42 -11.03 -8.06
C SER A 27 -15.83 -9.87 -8.86
N MET A 28 -15.46 -8.76 -8.20
CA MET A 28 -14.88 -7.60 -8.87
C MET A 28 -13.40 -7.49 -8.54
N THR A 29 -12.60 -7.26 -9.58
CA THR A 29 -11.16 -7.15 -9.46
C THR A 29 -10.67 -5.88 -10.12
N ARG A 30 -9.64 -5.28 -9.53
CA ARG A 30 -9.00 -4.05 -10.04
C ARG A 30 -7.49 -4.16 -9.93
N ARG A 31 -6.81 -3.37 -10.77
CA ARG A 31 -5.36 -3.17 -10.66
C ARG A 31 -5.12 -1.70 -10.38
N LEU A 32 -4.23 -1.42 -9.44
CA LEU A 32 -3.88 -0.06 -9.03
C LEU A 32 -2.39 0.02 -8.69
N ARG A 33 -1.84 1.23 -8.70
CA ARG A 33 -0.48 1.48 -8.20
C ARG A 33 -0.57 1.64 -6.67
N ALA A 34 0.15 0.82 -5.94
CA ALA A 34 0.14 0.82 -4.48
C ALA A 34 1.51 0.46 -3.92
N GLN A 35 1.65 0.65 -2.61
CA GLN A 35 2.76 0.19 -1.80
C GLN A 35 2.24 -0.64 -0.62
N TYR A 36 3.05 -1.59 -0.16
CA TYR A 36 2.83 -2.25 1.11
C TYR A 36 3.51 -1.42 2.22
N ALA A 37 2.83 -1.26 3.34
CA ALA A 37 3.40 -0.71 4.56
C ALA A 37 3.53 -1.82 5.59
N ALA A 38 4.76 -2.26 5.87
CA ALA A 38 5.05 -3.02 7.07
C ALA A 38 4.92 -2.15 8.32
N LYS A 39 5.01 -2.78 9.49
CA LYS A 39 4.92 -2.09 10.77
C LYS A 39 5.94 -0.95 10.83
N GLN A 40 5.47 0.25 11.19
CA GLN A 40 6.30 1.45 11.37
C GLN A 40 7.19 1.77 10.15
N SER A 41 6.64 1.62 8.95
CA SER A 41 7.35 1.90 7.68
C SER A 41 6.75 3.04 6.86
N LEU A 42 5.49 3.41 7.13
CA LEU A 42 4.78 4.48 6.44
C LEU A 42 4.24 5.48 7.47
N PRO A 43 4.87 6.66 7.62
CA PRO A 43 4.38 7.69 8.53
C PRO A 43 2.96 8.11 8.14
N CYS A 44 2.06 8.23 9.11
CA CYS A 44 0.74 8.75 8.84
C CYS A 44 0.83 10.28 8.69
N ILE A 45 0.35 10.80 7.57
CA ILE A 45 0.33 12.23 7.26
C ILE A 45 -1.12 12.71 7.08
N GLY A 46 -1.39 13.93 7.55
CA GLY A 46 -2.69 14.60 7.41
C GLY A 46 -3.44 14.81 8.73
N GLU A 47 -4.45 15.67 8.70
CA GLU A 47 -5.25 16.08 9.88
C GLU A 47 -6.15 14.96 10.44
N TYR A 48 -6.25 13.82 9.74
CA TYR A 48 -7.09 12.67 10.12
C TYR A 48 -6.28 11.51 10.72
N ALA A 49 -5.00 11.72 11.06
CA ALA A 49 -4.14 10.67 11.59
C ALA A 49 -4.65 10.09 12.92
N ASP A 50 -5.28 10.91 13.78
CA ASP A 50 -5.63 10.51 15.15
C ASP A 50 -6.65 9.35 15.24
N ASP A 51 -7.52 9.18 14.25
CA ASP A 51 -8.56 8.13 14.25
C ASP A 51 -8.16 6.86 13.48
N PHE A 52 -7.01 6.87 12.80
CA PHE A 52 -6.56 5.78 11.92
C PHE A 52 -5.16 5.27 12.25
N ALA A 53 -4.26 6.15 12.67
CA ALA A 53 -2.85 5.84 12.84
C ALA A 53 -2.56 5.05 14.12
N GLU A 54 -1.50 4.26 14.06
CA GLU A 54 -0.88 3.62 15.22
C GLU A 54 0.18 4.55 15.81
N TYR A 55 -0.04 5.00 17.05
CA TYR A 55 0.91 5.83 17.78
C TYR A 55 2.05 4.99 18.39
N ASP A 56 3.30 5.41 18.19
CA ASP A 56 4.50 4.88 18.87
C ASP A 56 4.98 5.85 19.96
N ASP A 57 4.84 5.42 21.22
CA ASP A 57 5.24 6.20 22.39
C ASP A 57 6.76 6.42 22.50
N LYS A 58 7.56 5.61 21.80
CA LYS A 58 9.03 5.72 21.84
C LYS A 58 9.56 6.78 20.90
N THR A 59 8.95 6.91 19.73
CA THR A 59 9.41 7.86 18.71
C THR A 59 8.54 9.12 18.65
N ASP A 60 7.40 9.14 19.35
CA ASP A 60 6.41 10.23 19.31
C ASP A 60 5.89 10.44 17.87
N GLU A 61 5.67 9.33 17.16
CA GLU A 61 5.26 9.30 15.76
C GLU A 61 3.98 8.50 15.56
N TYR A 62 3.24 8.88 14.52
CA TYR A 62 2.03 8.22 14.07
C TYR A 62 2.33 7.46 12.78
N TRP A 63 1.97 6.19 12.75
CA TRP A 63 2.23 5.28 11.63
C TRP A 63 0.93 4.81 11.00
N CYS A 64 0.90 4.70 9.68
CA CYS A 64 -0.18 3.98 9.02
C CYS A 64 -0.19 2.51 9.49
N PRO A 65 -1.36 1.94 9.81
CA PRO A 65 -1.49 0.51 10.10
C PRO A 65 -0.88 -0.36 9.01
N VAL A 66 -0.45 -1.57 9.38
CA VAL A 66 0.11 -2.54 8.43
C VAL A 66 -0.91 -2.85 7.34
N GLY A 67 -0.53 -2.68 6.07
CA GLY A 67 -1.48 -2.87 4.98
C GLY A 67 -1.03 -2.33 3.63
N TRP A 68 -1.99 -2.22 2.73
CA TRP A 68 -1.77 -1.70 1.37
C TRP A 68 -2.33 -0.31 1.24
N TYR A 69 -1.58 0.57 0.58
CA TYR A 69 -1.94 1.97 0.38
C TYR A 69 -1.75 2.35 -1.08
N GLU A 70 -2.68 3.10 -1.64
CA GLU A 70 -2.54 3.63 -3.00
C GLU A 70 -1.32 4.54 -3.10
N THR A 71 -0.68 4.59 -4.27
CA THR A 71 0.41 5.51 -4.55
C THR A 71 -0.04 6.46 -5.64
N ASN A 72 -0.44 7.67 -5.27
CA ASN A 72 -0.92 8.70 -6.20
C ASN A 72 0.21 9.66 -6.60
N GLU A 73 0.06 10.41 -7.70
CA GLU A 73 1.06 11.43 -8.09
C GLU A 73 1.07 12.61 -7.12
N PHE A 74 -0.11 12.96 -6.63
CA PHE A 74 -0.32 13.95 -5.59
C PHE A 74 -1.21 13.31 -4.53
N GLU A 75 -0.73 13.26 -3.29
CA GLU A 75 -1.50 12.77 -2.15
C GLU A 75 -1.39 13.73 -0.96
N GLU A 76 -2.51 13.98 -0.30
CA GLU A 76 -2.58 14.72 0.97
C GLU A 76 -2.58 13.77 2.18
N CYS A 77 -2.97 12.52 1.96
CA CYS A 77 -2.93 11.42 2.92
C CYS A 77 -2.72 10.07 2.20
N HIS A 78 -2.32 9.05 2.95
CA HIS A 78 -2.19 7.69 2.44
C HIS A 78 -3.55 6.98 2.40
N PHE A 79 -4.08 6.75 1.20
CA PHE A 79 -5.35 6.06 1.03
C PHE A 79 -5.18 4.55 1.18
N ALA A 80 -5.75 3.98 2.24
CA ALA A 80 -5.78 2.53 2.42
C ALA A 80 -6.55 1.84 1.30
N VAL A 81 -5.99 0.76 0.76
CA VAL A 81 -6.61 -0.03 -0.30
C VAL A 81 -7.76 -0.84 0.29
N GLU A 82 -8.99 -0.55 -0.14
CA GLU A 82 -10.16 -1.35 0.26
C GLU A 82 -10.24 -2.69 -0.49
N GLY A 83 -10.35 -3.79 0.26
CA GLY A 83 -10.42 -5.16 -0.27
C GLY A 83 -9.13 -5.96 -0.06
N GLU A 84 -9.05 -7.11 -0.70
CA GLU A 84 -7.93 -8.04 -0.52
C GLU A 84 -6.93 -7.91 -1.67
N VAL A 85 -5.68 -7.56 -1.35
CA VAL A 85 -4.58 -7.62 -2.33
C VAL A 85 -4.01 -9.03 -2.35
N THR A 86 -4.31 -9.77 -3.42
CA THR A 86 -3.91 -11.18 -3.53
C THR A 86 -2.60 -11.36 -4.29
N HIS A 87 -2.28 -10.44 -5.20
CA HIS A 87 -1.05 -10.49 -5.99
C HIS A 87 -0.49 -9.10 -6.25
N TRP A 88 0.81 -9.02 -6.52
CA TRP A 88 1.48 -7.81 -6.96
C TRP A 88 2.53 -8.10 -8.03
N MET A 89 3.02 -7.07 -8.72
CA MET A 89 4.18 -7.13 -9.60
C MET A 89 4.90 -5.78 -9.63
N PRO A 90 6.23 -5.75 -9.89
CA PRO A 90 6.95 -4.49 -10.03
C PRO A 90 6.39 -3.64 -11.17
N LEU A 91 6.58 -2.33 -11.08
CA LEU A 91 6.27 -1.41 -12.17
C LEU A 91 7.06 -1.77 -13.44
N PRO A 92 6.51 -1.50 -14.63
CA PRO A 92 7.28 -1.60 -15.86
C PRO A 92 8.48 -0.68 -15.89
N GLU A 93 9.56 -1.21 -16.47
CA GLU A 93 10.71 -0.41 -16.86
C GLU A 93 10.22 0.80 -17.67
N PRO A 94 10.72 2.00 -17.38
CA PRO A 94 10.35 3.19 -18.13
C PRO A 94 10.79 3.06 -19.60
N PRO A 95 10.17 3.81 -20.52
CA PRO A 95 10.64 3.86 -21.90
C PRO A 95 12.08 4.39 -21.97
N LYS A 96 12.87 3.85 -22.90
CA LYS A 96 14.18 4.43 -23.25
C LYS A 96 13.93 5.70 -24.06
N LEU A 97 14.50 6.83 -23.62
CA LEU A 97 14.45 8.11 -24.33
C LEU A 97 15.56 8.22 -25.38
#